data_AF-A0AAU5B9H9-F1
#
_entry.id   AF-A0AAU5B9H9-F1
#
_cell.length_a   1.000
_cell.length_b   1.000
_cell.length_c   1.000
_cell.angle_alpha   90.00
_cell.angle_beta   90.00
_cell.angle_gamma   90.00
#
_symmetry.space_group_name_H-M   'P 1'
#
loop_
_entity.id
_entity.type
_entity.pdbx_description
1 polymer ?
#
loop_
_entity_poly.entity_id
_entity_poly.type
_entity_poly.pdbx_seq_one_letter_code
_entity_poly.pdbx_strand_id
1 'polypeptide(L)'
;MSERALLRRIRVWLVFFIVCLVLSGLTAFPLVHELRWTEELLSSSASPVPEHLPALMEWITRVRAGLDDADARHPFVLYGTDWLAFAHLVIAVAFYGPYRDPVRNIWVVEFGMIACAGILPLALICGPLRGIPFWWTVIDMSFGVFGVVPLLVVRRMIKRLEVAGSTAGGPSFRQAPAPAG
;
A
#
# COMPACT_ATOMS: atom_id res chain seq x y z
N MET A 1 -17.77 -0.16 -23.05
CA MET A 1 -16.48 -0.83 -22.71
C MET A 1 -16.78 -2.32 -22.58
N SER A 2 -16.02 -3.20 -23.24
CA SER A 2 -16.26 -4.65 -23.11
C SER A 2 -15.84 -5.16 -21.73
N GLU A 3 -16.46 -6.24 -21.26
CA GLU A 3 -16.14 -6.89 -19.98
C GLU A 3 -14.64 -7.22 -19.87
N ARG A 4 -14.05 -7.73 -20.95
CA ARG A 4 -12.62 -8.04 -21.04
C ARG A 4 -11.75 -6.79 -20.88
N ALA A 5 -12.14 -5.65 -21.45
CA ALA A 5 -11.40 -4.39 -21.31
C ALA A 5 -11.50 -3.84 -19.87
N LEU A 6 -12.66 -3.98 -19.23
CA LEU A 6 -12.86 -3.59 -17.83
C LEU A 6 -12.00 -4.45 -16.89
N LEU A 7 -12.02 -5.77 -17.08
CA LEU A 7 -11.17 -6.73 -16.36
C LEU A 7 -9.68 -6.42 -16.51
N ARG A 8 -9.21 -6.14 -17.73
CA ARG A 8 -7.81 -5.78 -17.98
C ARG A 8 -7.43 -4.52 -17.19
N ARG A 9 -8.28 -3.50 -17.20
CA ARG A 9 -8.01 -2.25 -16.48
C ARG A 9 -8.02 -2.44 -14.96
N ILE A 10 -8.90 -3.30 -14.42
CA ILE A 10 -8.86 -3.70 -13.00
C ILE A 10 -7.50 -4.31 -12.67
N ARG A 11 -7.04 -5.27 -13.49
CA ARG A 11 -5.76 -5.94 -13.28
C ARG A 11 -4.56 -5.00 -13.33
N VAL A 12 -4.54 -4.04 -14.26
CA VAL A 12 -3.47 -3.03 -14.34
C VAL A 12 -3.41 -2.19 -13.06
N TRP A 13 -4.55 -1.72 -12.56
CA TRP A 13 -4.59 -0.95 -11.31
C TRP A 13 -4.19 -1.78 -10.09
N LEU A 14 -4.61 -3.06 -10.05
CA LEU A 14 -4.20 -3.98 -8.99
C LEU A 14 -2.68 -4.23 -9.02
N VAL A 15 -2.11 -4.49 -10.20
CA VAL A 15 -0.65 -4.68 -10.34
C VAL A 15 0.10 -3.41 -9.94
N PHE A 16 -0.35 -2.25 -10.38
CA PHE A 16 0.23 -0.98 -9.97
C PHE A 16 0.23 -0.84 -8.44
N PHE A 17 -0.91 -1.07 -7.79
CA PHE A 17 -1.01 -1.02 -6.33
C PHE A 17 -0.10 -2.04 -5.64
N ILE A 18 -0.07 -3.29 -6.13
CA ILE A 18 0.79 -4.37 -5.60
C ILE A 18 2.26 -3.97 -5.70
N VAL A 19 2.70 -3.43 -6.84
CA VAL A 19 4.09 -2.99 -7.02
C VAL A 19 4.44 -1.87 -6.04
N CYS A 20 3.59 -0.84 -5.91
CA CYS A 20 3.81 0.22 -4.94
C CYS A 20 3.87 -0.32 -3.49
N LEU A 21 2.98 -1.24 -3.13
CA LEU A 21 2.95 -1.87 -1.80
C LEU A 21 4.22 -2.67 -1.54
N VAL A 22 4.68 -3.47 -2.50
CA VAL A 22 5.91 -4.27 -2.40
C VAL A 22 7.12 -3.35 -2.28
N LEU A 23 7.25 -2.35 -3.16
CA LEU A 23 8.37 -1.39 -3.10
C LEU A 23 8.42 -0.67 -1.75
N SER A 24 7.26 -0.23 -1.23
CA SER A 24 7.17 0.39 0.09
C SER A 24 7.58 -0.54 1.24
N GLY A 25 7.38 -1.86 1.10
CA GLY A 25 7.83 -2.84 2.09
C GLY A 25 9.31 -3.15 1.96
N LEU A 26 9.82 -3.26 0.73
CA LEU A 26 11.20 -3.66 0.46
C LEU A 26 12.23 -2.64 0.97
N THR A 27 11.89 -1.35 1.00
CA THR A 27 12.77 -0.29 1.54
C THR A 27 13.08 -0.46 3.03
N ALA A 28 12.27 -1.25 3.76
CA ALA A 28 12.52 -1.53 5.17
C ALA A 28 13.61 -2.59 5.42
N PHE A 29 14.04 -3.37 4.40
CA PHE A 29 15.13 -4.33 4.55
C PHE A 29 16.51 -3.63 4.58
N PRO A 30 16.93 -2.86 3.55
CA PRO A 30 18.21 -2.14 3.57
C PRO A 30 18.09 -0.75 4.23
N LEU A 31 17.21 -0.57 5.22
CA LEU A 31 16.83 0.75 5.75
C LEU A 31 18.04 1.60 6.16
N VAL A 32 19.02 1.01 6.84
CA VAL A 32 20.26 1.70 7.26
C VAL A 32 21.06 2.18 6.05
N HIS A 33 21.22 1.33 5.03
CA HIS A 33 21.99 1.64 3.84
C HIS A 33 21.28 2.70 2.98
N GLU A 34 19.97 2.55 2.76
CA GLU A 34 19.16 3.51 2.02
C GLU A 34 19.19 4.88 2.67
N LEU A 35 19.13 4.96 4.01
CA LEU A 35 19.15 6.24 4.70
C LEU A 35 20.54 6.91 4.67
N ARG A 36 21.64 6.13 4.75
CA ARG A 36 23.00 6.65 4.53
C ARG A 36 23.13 7.30 3.16
N TRP A 37 22.68 6.59 2.12
CA TRP A 37 22.72 7.09 0.73
C TRP A 37 21.83 8.33 0.56
N THR A 38 20.66 8.33 1.19
CA THR A 38 19.73 9.46 1.17
C THR A 38 20.36 10.70 1.80
N GLU A 39 20.99 10.57 2.97
CA GLU A 39 21.66 11.72 3.59
C GLU A 39 22.86 12.20 2.75
N GLU A 40 23.69 11.30 2.22
CA GLU A 40 24.81 11.66 1.33
C GLU A 40 24.34 12.43 0.09
N LEU A 41 23.24 11.99 -0.52
CA LEU A 41 22.64 12.68 -1.66
C LEU A 41 22.10 14.06 -1.25
N LEU A 42 21.37 14.14 -0.14
CA LEU A 42 20.77 15.39 0.34
C LEU A 42 21.81 16.40 0.83
N SER A 43 22.96 15.95 1.34
CA SER A 43 24.05 16.78 1.87
C SER A 43 25.10 17.13 0.82
N SER A 44 24.99 16.56 -0.38
CA SER A 44 25.86 16.90 -1.50
C SER A 44 25.80 18.40 -1.83
N SER A 45 26.92 18.96 -2.28
CA SER A 45 27.05 20.40 -2.59
C SER A 45 26.10 20.87 -3.72
N ALA A 46 25.51 19.95 -4.47
CA ALA A 46 24.53 20.23 -5.52
C ALA A 46 23.08 20.22 -5.01
N SER A 47 22.85 19.85 -3.75
CA SER A 47 21.53 19.76 -3.15
C SER A 47 21.14 21.09 -2.49
N PRO A 48 19.98 21.69 -2.84
CA PRO A 48 19.51 22.91 -2.20
C PRO A 48 18.76 22.63 -0.86
N VAL A 49 18.68 21.35 -0.46
CA VAL A 49 17.92 20.90 0.72
C VAL A 49 18.50 21.40 2.05
N PRO A 50 19.83 21.43 2.29
CA PRO A 50 20.39 21.97 3.53
C PRO A 50 20.00 23.44 3.75
N GLU A 51 19.86 24.22 2.68
CA GLU A 51 19.59 25.66 2.73
C GLU A 51 18.09 25.96 2.79
N HIS A 52 17.27 25.24 2.03
CA HIS A 52 15.82 25.50 1.94
C HIS A 52 14.96 24.68 2.91
N LEU A 53 15.44 23.51 3.35
CA LEU A 53 14.72 22.60 4.23
C LEU A 53 15.64 22.08 5.37
N PRO A 54 16.21 22.98 6.20
CA PRO A 54 17.16 22.59 7.25
C PRO A 54 16.55 21.60 8.26
N ALA A 55 15.27 21.76 8.60
CA ALA A 55 14.57 20.86 9.52
C ALA A 55 14.43 19.42 8.97
N LEU A 56 14.33 19.25 7.64
CA LEU A 56 14.33 17.94 7.01
C LEU A 56 15.72 17.31 7.13
N MET A 57 16.78 18.08 6.86
CA MET A 57 18.15 17.60 6.97
C MET A 57 18.47 17.16 8.40
N GLU A 58 18.21 18.01 9.40
CA GLU A 58 18.44 17.70 10.81
C GLU A 58 17.71 16.42 11.25
N TRP A 59 16.47 16.25 10.78
CA TRP A 59 15.69 15.07 11.08
C TRP A 59 16.28 13.80 10.43
N ILE A 60 16.66 13.85 9.15
CA ILE A 60 17.31 12.73 8.46
C ILE A 60 18.61 12.33 9.15
N THR A 61 19.47 13.30 9.48
CA THR A 61 20.73 13.07 10.21
C THR A 61 20.47 12.42 11.57
N ARG A 62 19.46 12.90 12.32
CA ARG A 62 19.09 12.32 13.61
C ARG A 62 18.62 10.87 13.48
N VAL A 63 17.76 10.57 12.50
CA VAL A 63 17.24 9.22 12.28
C VAL A 63 18.37 8.28 11.83
N ARG A 64 19.26 8.71 10.93
CA ARG A 64 20.43 7.93 10.51
C ARG A 64 21.33 7.62 11.69
N ALA A 65 21.71 8.62 12.48
CA ALA A 65 22.55 8.41 13.64
C ALA A 65 21.93 7.39 14.62
N GLY A 66 20.62 7.46 14.86
CA GLY A 66 19.91 6.48 15.69
C GLY A 66 19.88 5.07 15.09
N LEU A 67 19.72 4.94 13.77
CA LEU A 67 19.72 3.65 13.08
C LEU A 67 21.11 3.02 13.01
N ASP A 68 22.15 3.81 12.70
CA ASP A 68 23.55 3.36 12.71
C ASP A 68 23.94 2.84 14.10
N ASP A 69 23.49 3.54 15.13
CA ASP A 69 23.72 3.17 16.51
C ASP A 69 23.00 1.87 16.93
N ALA A 70 21.74 1.73 16.51
CA ALA A 70 20.96 0.52 16.72
C ALA A 70 21.55 -0.67 15.97
N ASP A 71 21.97 -0.49 14.72
CA ASP A 71 22.62 -1.54 13.92
C ASP A 71 23.93 -2.01 14.55
N ALA A 72 24.76 -1.07 15.01
CA ALA A 72 26.06 -1.38 15.61
C ALA A 72 25.95 -2.06 16.99
N ARG A 73 25.01 -1.63 17.83
CA ARG A 73 24.93 -2.08 19.24
C ARG A 73 23.81 -3.07 19.53
N HIS A 74 22.71 -2.99 18.79
CA HIS A 74 21.48 -3.76 19.03
C HIS A 74 20.83 -4.22 17.71
N PRO A 75 21.55 -4.91 16.82
CA PRO A 75 21.07 -5.24 15.47
C PRO A 75 19.77 -6.07 15.49
N PHE A 76 19.54 -6.85 16.55
CA PHE A 76 18.31 -7.62 16.74
C PHE A 76 17.03 -6.75 16.77
N VAL A 77 17.14 -5.45 17.06
CA VAL A 77 16.00 -4.52 17.03
C VAL A 77 15.52 -4.28 15.59
N LEU A 78 16.44 -4.27 14.62
CA LEU A 78 16.11 -4.11 13.19
C LEU A 78 15.38 -5.34 12.63
N TYR A 79 15.41 -6.49 13.32
CA TYR A 79 14.55 -7.61 12.93
C TYR A 79 13.05 -7.23 12.96
N GLY A 80 12.66 -6.24 13.76
CA GLY A 80 11.31 -5.67 13.70
C GLY A 80 10.97 -5.04 12.35
N THR A 81 11.93 -4.40 11.67
CA THR A 81 11.70 -3.82 10.33
C THR A 81 11.60 -4.90 9.26
N ASP A 82 12.31 -6.02 9.42
CA ASP A 82 12.18 -7.18 8.54
C ASP A 82 10.77 -7.79 8.58
N TRP A 83 10.18 -7.90 9.78
CA TRP A 83 8.79 -8.36 9.93
C TRP A 83 7.78 -7.40 9.30
N LEU A 84 8.01 -6.09 9.42
CA LEU A 84 7.16 -5.08 8.77
C LEU A 84 7.27 -5.17 7.24
N ALA A 85 8.48 -5.34 6.71
CA ALA A 85 8.71 -5.58 5.28
C ALA A 85 7.98 -6.85 4.81
N PHE A 86 8.11 -7.94 5.56
CA PHE A 86 7.45 -9.20 5.27
C PHE A 86 5.91 -9.08 5.27
N ALA A 87 5.33 -8.31 6.18
CA ALA A 87 3.90 -8.07 6.21
C ALA A 87 3.38 -7.45 4.89
N HIS A 88 4.12 -6.52 4.30
CA HIS A 88 3.77 -5.94 2.99
C HIS A 88 3.77 -6.98 1.88
N LEU A 89 4.76 -7.89 1.88
CA LEU A 89 4.83 -8.99 0.92
C LEU A 89 3.65 -9.96 1.08
N VAL A 90 3.30 -10.32 2.32
CA VAL A 90 2.14 -11.18 2.61
C VAL A 90 0.83 -10.51 2.16
N ILE A 91 0.65 -9.22 2.43
CA ILE A 91 -0.51 -8.47 1.96
C ILE A 91 -0.55 -8.44 0.44
N ALA A 92 0.58 -8.20 -0.23
CA ALA A 92 0.67 -8.23 -1.70
C ALA A 92 0.23 -9.59 -2.27
N VAL A 93 0.59 -10.70 -1.63
CA VAL A 93 0.11 -12.04 -2.02
C VAL A 93 -1.41 -12.16 -1.89
N ALA A 94 -2.03 -11.59 -0.84
CA ALA A 94 -3.49 -11.60 -0.68
C ALA A 94 -4.21 -10.92 -1.87
N PHE A 95 -3.62 -9.87 -2.45
CA PHE A 95 -4.15 -9.19 -3.64
C PHE A 95 -4.11 -10.03 -4.93
N TYR A 96 -3.45 -11.19 -4.92
CA TYR A 96 -3.57 -12.17 -6.01
C TYR A 96 -5.01 -12.71 -6.17
N GLY A 97 -5.79 -12.78 -5.07
CA GLY A 97 -7.20 -13.16 -5.12
C GLY A 97 -8.03 -12.27 -6.06
N PRO A 98 -8.10 -10.95 -5.83
CA PRO A 98 -8.73 -9.99 -6.73
C PRO A 98 -8.17 -9.97 -8.15
N TYR A 99 -6.87 -10.25 -8.32
CA TYR A 99 -6.26 -10.32 -9.64
C TYR A 99 -6.82 -11.49 -10.47
N ARG A 100 -7.01 -12.65 -9.82
CA ARG A 100 -7.58 -13.86 -10.44
C ARG A 100 -9.09 -13.72 -10.67
N ASP A 101 -9.85 -13.41 -9.61
CA ASP A 101 -11.30 -13.23 -9.63
C ASP A 101 -11.70 -12.01 -8.79
N PRO A 102 -11.87 -10.84 -9.41
CA PRO A 102 -12.12 -9.60 -8.69
C PRO A 102 -13.49 -9.53 -8.01
N VAL A 103 -14.53 -10.17 -8.57
CA VAL A 103 -15.89 -10.08 -8.03
C VAL A 103 -15.97 -10.91 -6.75
N ARG A 104 -15.48 -12.16 -6.79
CA ARG A 104 -15.50 -13.04 -5.60
C ARG A 104 -14.60 -12.55 -4.48
N ASN A 105 -13.54 -11.79 -4.80
CA ASN A 105 -12.54 -11.35 -3.83
C ASN A 105 -12.58 -9.83 -3.56
N ILE A 106 -13.71 -9.17 -3.83
CA ILE A 106 -13.83 -7.70 -3.62
C ILE A 106 -13.49 -7.28 -2.19
N TRP A 107 -13.73 -8.15 -1.21
CA TRP A 107 -13.41 -7.90 0.19
C TRP A 107 -11.92 -7.63 0.43
N VAL A 108 -11.01 -8.26 -0.32
CA VAL A 108 -9.56 -7.98 -0.18
C VAL A 108 -9.23 -6.53 -0.56
N VAL A 109 -9.95 -5.97 -1.55
CA VAL A 109 -9.80 -4.56 -1.94
C VAL A 109 -10.34 -3.65 -0.83
N GLU A 110 -11.48 -4.01 -0.22
CA GLU A 110 -12.06 -3.25 0.91
C GLU A 110 -11.19 -3.34 2.16
N PHE A 111 -10.61 -4.51 2.45
CA PHE A 111 -9.59 -4.70 3.48
C PHE A 111 -8.40 -3.76 3.26
N GLY A 112 -7.89 -3.68 2.03
CA GLY A 112 -6.84 -2.71 1.68
C GLY A 112 -7.25 -1.26 1.95
N MET A 113 -8.50 -0.89 1.63
CA MET A 113 -9.01 0.45 1.93
C MET A 113 -9.09 0.72 3.44
N ILE A 114 -9.49 -0.27 4.24
CA ILE A 114 -9.50 -0.18 5.70
C ILE A 114 -8.07 -0.03 6.23
N ALA A 115 -7.11 -0.79 5.70
CA ALA A 115 -5.71 -0.66 6.05
C ALA A 115 -5.17 0.74 5.74
N CYS A 116 -5.49 1.30 4.56
CA CYS A 116 -5.15 2.68 4.21
C CYS A 116 -5.74 3.70 5.19
N ALA A 117 -7.00 3.52 5.60
CA ALA A 117 -7.62 4.39 6.60
C ALA A 117 -6.96 4.24 7.98
N GLY A 118 -6.52 3.03 8.34
CA GLY A 118 -5.83 2.72 9.59
C GLY A 118 -4.45 3.37 9.74
N ILE A 119 -3.80 3.76 8.63
CA ILE A 119 -2.52 4.49 8.66
C ILE A 119 -2.68 5.86 9.35
N LEU A 120 -3.81 6.54 9.16
CA LEU A 120 -4.05 7.87 9.73
C LEU A 120 -4.01 7.87 11.27
N PRO A 121 -4.85 7.08 11.98
CA PRO A 121 -4.79 7.03 13.44
C PRO A 121 -3.46 6.48 13.95
N LEU A 122 -2.86 5.50 13.26
CA LEU A 122 -1.54 4.98 13.61
C LEU A 122 -0.49 6.10 13.62
N ALA A 123 -0.40 6.87 12.53
CA ALA A 123 0.58 7.94 12.39
C ALA A 123 0.33 9.07 13.41
N LEU A 124 -0.94 9.49 13.56
CA LEU A 124 -1.32 10.60 14.46
C LEU A 124 -1.15 10.27 15.96
N ILE A 125 -1.21 8.99 16.34
CA ILE A 125 -1.06 8.57 17.75
C ILE A 125 0.40 8.15 18.01
N CYS A 126 0.92 7.21 17.22
CA CYS A 126 2.25 6.65 17.45
C CYS A 126 3.38 7.61 17.08
N GLY A 127 3.17 8.51 16.11
CA GLY A 127 4.16 9.53 15.73
C GLY A 127 4.57 10.40 16.92
N PRO A 128 3.63 11.13 17.56
CA PRO A 128 3.93 11.93 18.75
C PRO A 128 4.49 11.12 19.92
N LEU A 129 3.97 9.90 20.16
CA LEU A 129 4.48 9.02 21.23
C LEU A 129 5.95 8.60 21.03
N ARG A 130 6.42 8.59 19.78
CA ARG A 130 7.80 8.25 19.42
C ARG A 130 8.67 9.49 19.12
N GLY A 131 8.14 10.69 19.33
CA GLY A 131 8.85 11.94 19.07
C GLY A 131 9.08 12.26 17.59
N ILE A 132 8.23 11.74 16.70
CA ILE A 132 8.28 12.03 15.26
C ILE A 132 7.72 13.44 15.01
N PRO A 133 8.39 14.29 14.21
CA PRO A 133 7.88 15.60 13.84
C PRO A 133 6.55 15.52 13.09
N PHE A 134 5.62 16.44 13.40
CA PHE A 134 4.29 16.42 12.78
C PHE A 134 4.32 16.49 11.25
N TRP A 135 5.24 17.25 10.67
CA TRP A 135 5.38 17.34 9.21
C TRP A 135 5.83 16.01 8.59
N TRP A 136 6.59 15.18 9.32
CA TRP A 136 6.93 13.83 8.89
C TRP A 136 5.72 12.89 9.00
N THR A 137 4.93 13.03 10.07
CA THR A 137 3.65 12.30 10.20
C THR A 137 2.70 12.58 9.02
N VAL A 138 2.73 13.78 8.44
CA VAL A 138 1.97 14.08 7.21
C VAL A 138 2.47 13.25 6.02
N ILE A 139 3.77 13.02 5.92
CA ILE A 139 4.36 12.12 4.91
C ILE A 139 3.88 10.68 5.15
N ASP A 140 3.88 10.20 6.39
CA ASP A 140 3.40 8.85 6.73
C ASP A 140 1.90 8.68 6.37
N MET A 141 1.06 9.67 6.67
CA MET A 141 -0.36 9.64 6.32
C MET A 141 -0.61 9.63 4.80
N SER A 142 0.31 10.21 4.02
CA SER A 142 0.20 10.26 2.56
C SER A 142 0.12 8.87 1.93
N PHE A 143 0.77 7.86 2.53
CA PHE A 143 0.68 6.47 2.06
C PHE A 143 -0.76 5.94 2.12
N GLY A 144 -1.50 6.26 3.18
CA GLY A 144 -2.92 5.91 3.30
C GLY A 144 -3.78 6.66 2.29
N VAL A 145 -3.57 7.98 2.18
CA VAL A 145 -4.36 8.86 1.30
C VAL A 145 -4.15 8.52 -0.18
N PHE A 146 -2.91 8.30 -0.62
CA PHE A 146 -2.63 7.95 -2.01
C PHE A 146 -2.87 6.46 -2.28
N GLY A 147 -2.64 5.57 -1.31
CA GLY A 147 -2.89 4.14 -1.43
C GLY A 147 -4.37 3.79 -1.61
N VAL A 148 -5.29 4.56 -1.01
CA VAL A 148 -6.74 4.28 -1.14
C VAL A 148 -7.29 4.64 -2.52
N VAL A 149 -6.66 5.56 -3.26
CA VAL A 149 -7.10 6.01 -4.59
C VAL A 149 -7.22 4.87 -5.61
N PRO A 150 -6.17 4.08 -5.90
CA PRO A 150 -6.28 2.95 -6.83
C PRO A 150 -7.30 1.91 -6.36
N LEU A 151 -7.42 1.67 -5.05
CA LEU A 151 -8.39 0.71 -4.49
C LEU A 151 -9.83 1.17 -4.68
N LEU A 152 -10.12 2.46 -4.51
CA LEU A 152 -11.43 3.04 -4.80
C LEU A 152 -11.80 2.93 -6.28
N VAL A 153 -10.84 3.19 -7.16
CA VAL A 153 -11.02 3.05 -8.62
C VAL A 153 -11.33 1.59 -8.96
N VAL A 154 -10.52 0.66 -8.47
CA VAL A 154 -10.72 -0.79 -8.66
C VAL A 154 -12.08 -1.21 -8.12
N ARG A 155 -12.43 -0.88 -6.88
CA ARG A 155 -13.72 -1.25 -6.28
C ARG A 155 -14.91 -0.79 -7.11
N ARG A 156 -14.89 0.46 -7.60
CA ARG A 156 -15.95 0.98 -8.48
C ARG A 156 -16.05 0.19 -9.78
N MET A 157 -14.91 -0.22 -10.35
CA MET A 157 -14.89 -1.04 -11.56
C MET A 157 -15.35 -2.48 -11.33
N ILE A 158 -15.02 -3.08 -10.19
CA ILE A 158 -15.48 -4.43 -9.80
C ILE A 158 -17.01 -4.44 -9.66
N LYS A 159 -17.60 -3.46 -9.00
CA LYS A 159 -19.06 -3.36 -8.88
C LYS A 159 -19.76 -3.22 -10.24
N ARG A 160 -19.15 -2.49 -11.18
CA ARG A 160 -19.67 -2.41 -12.56
C ARG A 160 -19.58 -3.76 -13.30
N LEU A 161 -18.51 -4.51 -13.06
CA LEU A 161 -18.31 -5.83 -13.63
C LEU A 161 -19.33 -6.84 -13.10
N GLU A 162 -19.61 -6.81 -11.79
CA GLU A 162 -20.61 -7.66 -11.14
C GLU A 162 -22.02 -7.48 -11.73
N VAL A 163 -22.43 -6.21 -11.94
CA VAL A 163 -23.72 -5.89 -12.56
C VAL A 163 -23.79 -6.36 -14.01
N ALA A 164 -22.72 -6.18 -14.78
CA ALA A 164 -22.65 -6.62 -16.18
C ALA A 164 -22.68 -8.16 -16.33
N GLY A 165 -22.06 -8.89 -15.39
CA GLY A 165 -22.11 -10.37 -15.38
C GLY A 165 -23.49 -10.90 -14.97
N SER A 166 -24.18 -10.21 -14.06
CA SER A 166 -25.51 -10.61 -13.59
C SER A 166 -26.60 -10.45 -14.65
N THR A 167 -26.49 -9.44 -15.52
CA THR A 167 -27.45 -9.22 -16.62
C THR A 167 -27.29 -10.21 -17.78
N ALA A 168 -26.10 -10.79 -17.97
CA ALA A 168 -25.86 -11.84 -18.96
C ALA A 168 -26.37 -13.22 -18.50
N GLY A 169 -26.56 -13.43 -17.20
CA GLY A 169 -27.03 -14.67 -16.58
C GLY A 169 -28.52 -14.71 -16.27
N GLY A 170 -29.37 -14.10 -17.11
CA GLY A 170 -30.84 -14.04 -16.91
C GLY A 170 -31.47 -15.41 -16.60
N PRO A 171 -32.60 -15.44 -15.86
CA PRO A 171 -33.09 -16.65 -15.21
C PRO A 171 -33.34 -17.76 -16.23
N SER A 172 -32.60 -18.87 -16.09
CA SER A 172 -32.98 -20.17 -16.64
C SER A 172 -34.33 -20.52 -16.04
N PHE A 173 -35.41 -20.20 -16.76
CA PHE A 173 -36.74 -20.69 -16.45
C PHE A 173 -36.64 -22.22 -16.40
N ARG A 174 -36.70 -22.78 -15.19
CA ARG A 174 -36.90 -24.20 -14.99
C ARG A 174 -38.18 -24.53 -15.75
N GLN A 175 -38.05 -25.24 -16.88
CA GLN A 175 -39.20 -25.82 -17.55
C GLN A 175 -39.90 -26.71 -16.53
N ALA A 176 -41.11 -26.31 -16.13
CA ALA A 176 -41.97 -27.17 -15.34
C ALA A 176 -42.26 -28.43 -16.18
N PRO A 177 -42.20 -29.65 -15.59
CA PRO A 177 -42.59 -30.84 -16.33
C PRO A 177 -44.05 -30.72 -16.74
N ALA A 178 -44.33 -31.03 -18.01
CA ALA A 178 -45.67 -30.97 -18.59
C ALA A 178 -46.63 -31.86 -17.79
N PRO A 179 -47.89 -31.44 -17.58
CA PRO A 179 -48.88 -32.27 -16.91
C PRO A 179 -49.12 -33.53 -17.75
N ALA A 180 -48.93 -34.69 -17.12
CA ALA A 180 -49.35 -35.96 -17.69
C ALA A 180 -50.87 -35.95 -17.86
N GLY A 181 -51.32 -36.16 -19.10
CA GLY A 181 -52.72 -36.36 -19.44
C GLY A 181 -53.24 -37.73 -19.03
#